data_AF-A0A7C6BDP4-F1
#
_entry.id   AF-A0A7C6BDP4-F1
#
_cell.length_a   1.000
_cell.length_b   1.000
_cell.length_c   1.000
_cell.angle_alpha   90.00
_cell.angle_beta   90.00
_cell.angle_gamma   90.00
#
_symmetry.space_group_name_H-M   'P 1'
#
loop_
_entity.id
_entity.type
_entity.pdbx_description
1 polymer ?
#
loop_
_entity_poly.entity_id
_entity_poly.type
_entity_poly.pdbx_seq_one_letter_code
_entity_poly.pdbx_strand_id
1 'polypeptide(L)'
;MENYLVSARKYRPADFKSIVGQSHITTTLQNAIKTDQLAQAFLFCGPRGVGKTTCARILAKTINCTNRTSETEACNKCENCLSFNNNSAFNIQELDAASNNSVDDIRDLVDQVRVPPQGGKYKVYIIDEVHMLSPSAFNAFLKTLEEPPAYAKFILATTEKHKIIPTILSRCQIFDFHRINNEDISTHLDYIAKKENVKAEIEALDIIAEKSDGGLRDALSMFDQLVSFTGGDLTYSNIIENLNILDYDYYFRFVDYLLECDIYNTLLLFNEVLEKGFEGSHFINGLSSHLRNLLVGKDASTIKLMEASKSIQQKYLEQSSQCSVTFILRALDFANTCAMDYRSSTNRRLCVELALLKIANIMKKLQPKTESPRQSIDEKKKETIEEIAEKKVEEAKEIKKEIIELKEKVEEKVEETIKEATKETTQKKPKPISIPKSSSFSINVGVEETIKLDQREKDKLNPPLVPLDWDLFKTKLSEYADAIKDSMPNLFFILTSSDIQNNNDNTVTITFLNSMQEKEFETYKHEIVRIIRKATLCEAFIFRTKIFQDETKEKLYRPLEKFKFLAEKNPALMQLKKEFDFDIDY
;
A
#
# COMPACT_ATOMS: atom_id res chain seq x y z
N MET A 1 32.55 18.90 32.28
CA MET A 1 31.75 18.06 31.38
C MET A 1 30.50 18.85 31.05
N GLU A 2 30.47 19.52 29.90
CA GLU A 2 29.22 20.10 29.41
C GLU A 2 28.24 18.93 29.22
N ASN A 3 27.03 19.05 29.77
CA ASN A 3 26.03 18.00 29.69
C ASN A 3 25.76 17.70 28.20
N TYR A 4 26.11 16.49 27.75
CA TYR A 4 25.80 16.02 26.40
C TYR A 4 24.29 16.09 26.22
N LEU A 5 23.86 17.00 25.36
CA LEU A 5 22.46 17.32 25.15
C LEU A 5 22.12 16.96 23.71
N VAL A 6 21.25 15.96 23.56
CA VAL A 6 20.77 15.42 22.27
C VAL A 6 20.37 16.57 21.34
N SER A 7 20.79 16.52 20.08
CA SER A 7 20.53 17.52 19.04
C SER A 7 19.04 17.83 18.93
N ALA A 8 18.17 16.83 19.07
CA ALA A 8 16.71 17.02 19.11
C ALA A 8 16.22 18.03 20.17
N ARG A 9 16.99 18.24 21.24
CA ARG A 9 16.73 19.25 22.28
C ARG A 9 17.58 20.51 22.11
N LYS A 10 18.85 20.38 21.68
CA LYS A 10 19.79 21.49 21.46
C LYS A 10 19.32 22.42 20.33
N TYR A 11 18.80 21.81 19.26
CA TYR A 11 18.33 22.47 18.05
C TYR A 11 16.83 22.69 18.02
N ARG A 12 16.14 22.56 19.15
CA ARG A 12 14.70 22.84 19.22
C ARG A 12 14.45 24.28 18.75
N PRO A 13 13.65 24.49 17.68
CA PRO A 13 13.32 25.83 17.17
C PRO A 13 12.86 26.78 18.27
N ALA A 14 13.40 28.00 18.28
CA ALA A 14 13.03 29.05 19.23
C ALA A 14 12.09 30.10 18.64
N ASP A 15 12.07 30.22 17.30
CA ASP A 15 11.34 31.22 16.54
C ASP A 15 10.59 30.57 15.38
N PHE A 16 9.53 31.22 14.87
CA PHE A 16 8.67 30.67 13.82
C PHE A 16 9.43 30.37 12.51
N LYS A 17 10.43 31.17 12.14
CA LYS A 17 11.28 30.94 10.95
C LYS A 17 12.10 29.66 11.00
N SER A 18 12.49 29.25 12.20
CA SER A 18 13.32 28.06 12.39
C SER A 18 12.52 26.75 12.35
N ILE A 19 11.19 26.83 12.20
CA ILE A 19 10.32 25.66 12.04
C ILE A 19 10.39 25.19 10.58
N VAL A 20 10.78 23.93 10.39
CA VAL A 20 10.96 23.29 9.08
C VAL A 20 9.62 22.72 8.57
N GLY A 21 9.32 22.93 7.29
CA GLY A 21 8.21 22.25 6.57
C GLY A 21 6.78 22.68 6.92
N GLN A 22 6.57 23.68 7.80
CA GLN A 22 5.23 24.07 8.29
C GLN A 22 4.86 25.54 8.01
N SER A 23 5.25 26.06 6.84
CA SER A 23 5.08 27.48 6.47
C SER A 23 3.62 27.97 6.52
N HIS A 24 2.66 27.12 6.15
CA HIS A 24 1.23 27.47 6.17
C HIS A 24 0.72 27.77 7.58
N ILE A 25 1.16 26.98 8.57
CA ILE A 25 0.73 27.12 9.97
C ILE A 25 1.41 28.32 10.61
N THR A 26 2.73 28.46 10.42
CA THR A 26 3.49 29.57 11.00
C THR A 26 3.02 30.92 10.47
N THR A 27 2.73 31.03 9.18
CA THR A 27 2.19 32.26 8.58
C THR A 27 0.81 32.61 9.13
N THR A 28 -0.06 31.61 9.29
CA THR A 28 -1.41 31.82 9.85
C THR A 28 -1.36 32.27 11.31
N LEU A 29 -0.48 31.65 12.12
CA LEU A 29 -0.28 32.04 13.51
C LEU A 29 0.32 33.45 13.62
N GLN A 30 1.33 33.78 12.80
CA GLN A 30 1.89 35.14 12.74
C GLN A 30 0.82 36.17 12.38
N ASN A 31 -0.03 35.89 11.39
CA ASN A 31 -1.10 36.78 11.00
C ASN A 31 -2.15 36.95 12.12
N ALA A 32 -2.53 35.89 12.81
CA ALA A 32 -3.46 35.96 13.95
C ALA A 32 -2.89 36.80 15.11
N ILE A 33 -1.56 36.74 15.33
CA ILE A 33 -0.88 37.60 16.32
C ILE A 33 -0.85 39.06 15.86
N LYS A 34 -0.69 39.34 14.56
CA LYS A 34 -0.70 40.70 13.99
C LYS A 34 -2.08 41.35 14.09
N THR A 35 -3.15 40.60 13.83
CA THR A 35 -4.52 41.11 13.84
C THR A 35 -5.16 41.10 15.23
N ASP A 36 -4.45 40.62 16.25
CA ASP A 36 -4.92 40.40 17.64
C ASP A 36 -6.18 39.51 17.72
N GLN A 37 -6.41 38.68 16.69
CA GLN A 37 -7.52 37.73 16.61
C GLN A 37 -7.08 36.34 17.08
N LEU A 38 -6.65 36.25 18.33
CA LEU A 38 -6.24 34.98 18.93
C LEU A 38 -7.43 34.21 19.47
N ALA A 39 -7.67 33.00 18.95
CA ALA A 39 -8.62 32.05 19.52
C ALA A 39 -8.33 31.79 21.01
N GLN A 40 -9.33 31.35 21.77
CA GLN A 40 -9.16 30.97 23.17
C GLN A 40 -8.52 29.58 23.29
N ALA A 41 -8.83 28.67 22.37
CA ALA A 41 -8.28 27.33 22.31
C ALA A 41 -7.76 26.98 20.91
N PHE A 42 -6.55 26.43 20.86
CA PHE A 42 -5.87 25.93 19.68
C PHE A 42 -5.76 24.41 19.78
N LEU A 43 -5.98 23.70 18.68
CA LEU A 43 -5.76 22.25 18.60
C LEU A 43 -4.75 21.96 17.48
N PHE A 44 -3.57 21.49 17.86
CA PHE A 44 -2.49 21.10 16.97
C PHE A 44 -2.54 19.59 16.76
N CYS A 45 -2.92 19.18 15.55
CA CYS A 45 -3.06 17.78 15.15
C CYS A 45 -1.94 17.40 14.19
N GLY A 46 -1.42 16.18 14.24
CA GLY A 46 -0.49 15.67 13.23
C GLY A 46 0.46 14.63 13.77
N PRO A 47 1.29 13.98 12.93
CA PRO A 47 2.15 12.89 13.36
C PRO A 47 3.18 13.32 14.40
N ARG A 48 3.79 12.36 15.08
CA ARG A 48 4.84 12.62 16.07
C ARG A 48 6.05 13.27 15.38
N GLY A 49 6.79 14.11 16.11
CA GLY A 49 8.07 14.65 15.65
C GLY A 49 8.01 15.83 14.66
N VAL A 50 6.84 16.23 14.18
CA VAL A 50 6.66 17.36 13.22
C VAL A 50 6.71 18.77 13.84
N GLY A 51 6.88 18.88 15.16
CA GLY A 51 7.07 20.17 15.84
C GLY A 51 5.82 20.79 16.48
N LYS A 52 4.76 20.03 16.76
CA LYS A 52 3.52 20.52 17.42
C LYS A 52 3.79 21.25 18.75
N THR A 53 4.43 20.56 19.71
CA THR A 53 4.76 21.10 21.04
C THR A 53 5.75 22.28 20.94
N THR A 54 6.68 22.20 20.00
CA THR A 54 7.63 23.30 19.71
C THR A 54 6.89 24.54 19.22
N CYS A 55 5.96 24.39 18.27
CA CYS A 55 5.14 25.49 17.77
C CYS A 55 4.26 26.08 18.88
N ALA A 56 3.69 25.24 19.75
CA ALA A 56 2.92 25.68 20.93
C ALA A 56 3.75 26.55 21.87
N ARG A 57 4.99 26.12 22.15
CA ARG A 57 5.96 26.86 22.96
C ARG A 57 6.33 28.21 22.34
N ILE A 58 6.58 28.24 21.03
CA ILE A 58 6.89 29.49 20.31
C ILE A 58 5.69 30.45 20.33
N LEU A 59 4.48 29.93 20.13
CA LEU A 59 3.25 30.71 20.21
C LEU A 59 3.06 31.32 21.60
N ALA A 60 3.18 30.51 22.65
CA ALA A 60 3.06 30.97 24.04
C ALA A 60 4.07 32.08 24.37
N LYS A 61 5.31 31.89 23.94
CA LYS A 61 6.40 32.86 24.11
C LYS A 61 6.13 34.17 23.36
N THR A 62 5.66 34.08 22.12
CA THR A 62 5.42 35.24 21.24
C THR A 62 4.24 36.08 21.73
N ILE A 63 3.17 35.44 22.18
CA ILE A 63 1.98 36.10 22.72
C ILE A 63 2.32 36.92 23.97
N ASN A 64 3.17 36.39 24.85
CA ASN A 64 3.58 37.04 26.10
C ASN A 64 4.80 37.96 25.97
N CYS A 65 5.38 38.10 24.77
CA CYS A 65 6.51 39.00 24.53
C CYS A 65 6.07 40.47 24.57
N THR A 66 6.81 41.31 25.32
CA THR A 66 6.52 42.75 25.47
C THR A 66 6.99 43.58 24.27
N ASN A 67 8.19 43.29 23.75
CA ASN A 67 8.71 43.89 22.53
C ASN A 67 8.66 42.86 21.40
N ARG A 68 7.59 42.88 20.60
CA ARG A 68 7.49 42.07 19.38
C ARG A 68 8.27 42.75 18.26
N THR A 69 8.99 41.97 17.44
CA THR A 69 9.61 42.51 16.22
C THR A 69 8.55 42.86 15.17
N SER A 70 8.93 43.64 14.14
CA SER A 70 8.06 44.01 13.01
C SER A 70 7.43 42.80 12.31
N GLU A 71 8.07 41.64 12.38
CA GLU A 71 7.60 40.37 11.82
C GLU A 71 6.83 39.50 12.83
N THR A 72 6.41 40.08 13.97
CA THR A 72 5.69 39.37 15.05
C THR A 72 6.42 38.15 15.61
N GLU A 73 7.73 38.28 15.81
CA GLU A 73 8.54 37.28 16.52
C GLU A 73 8.84 37.75 17.95
N ALA A 74 9.20 36.80 18.82
CA ALA A 74 9.64 37.10 20.17
C ALA A 74 11.04 37.73 20.14
N CYS A 75 11.28 38.80 20.91
CA CYS A 75 12.58 39.48 20.89
C CYS A 75 13.73 38.72 21.56
N ASN A 76 13.45 37.65 22.31
CA ASN A 76 14.43 36.84 23.05
C ASN A 76 15.27 37.59 24.11
N LYS A 77 14.99 38.88 24.33
CA LYS A 77 15.70 39.77 25.28
C LYS A 77 14.83 40.24 26.44
N CYS A 78 13.51 40.12 26.31
CA CYS A 78 12.57 40.55 27.34
C CYS A 78 12.59 39.63 28.57
N GLU A 79 12.20 40.14 29.74
CA GLU A 79 12.13 39.36 30.98
C GLU A 79 11.24 38.12 30.81
N ASN A 80 10.08 38.25 30.18
CA ASN A 80 9.20 37.11 29.86
C ASN A 80 9.88 36.07 28.95
N CYS A 81 10.68 36.55 27.99
CA CYS A 81 11.39 35.73 27.01
C CYS A 81 12.52 34.94 27.68
N LEU A 82 13.27 35.60 28.57
CA LEU A 82 14.36 35.02 29.35
C LEU A 82 13.83 34.01 30.37
N SER A 83 12.76 34.37 31.10
CA SER A 83 12.08 33.46 32.03
C SER A 83 11.56 32.21 31.33
N PHE A 84 11.04 32.34 30.10
CA PHE A 84 10.62 31.18 29.32
C PHE A 84 11.79 30.29 28.90
N ASN A 85 12.88 30.87 28.41
CA ASN A 85 14.06 30.10 28.02
C ASN A 85 14.68 29.35 29.20
N ASN A 86 14.58 29.91 30.41
CA ASN A 86 15.03 29.27 31.65
C ASN A 86 14.00 28.30 32.25
N ASN A 87 12.87 28.02 31.58
CA ASN A 87 11.74 27.25 32.09
C ASN A 87 11.19 27.74 33.45
N SER A 88 11.35 29.03 33.76
CA SER A 88 10.86 29.66 34.99
C SER A 88 9.64 30.57 34.75
N ALA A 89 8.94 30.38 33.63
CA ALA A 89 7.79 31.19 33.25
C ALA A 89 6.52 30.75 34.01
N PHE A 90 6.10 31.52 35.01
CA PHE A 90 4.87 31.24 35.78
C PHE A 90 3.58 31.27 34.95
N ASN A 91 3.57 32.01 33.83
CA ASN A 91 2.37 32.19 33.01
C ASN A 91 2.24 31.16 31.88
N ILE A 92 3.18 30.23 31.76
CA ILE A 92 3.13 29.16 30.75
C ILE A 92 3.23 27.84 31.50
N GLN A 93 2.15 27.06 31.46
CA GLN A 93 2.09 25.74 32.06
C GLN A 93 2.07 24.68 30.98
N GLU A 94 3.05 23.77 31.03
CA GLU A 94 3.14 22.60 30.15
C GLU A 94 2.68 21.37 30.94
N LEU A 95 1.65 20.68 30.45
CA LEU A 95 1.13 19.43 31.03
C LEU A 95 1.19 18.33 29.97
N ASP A 96 1.80 17.21 30.32
CA ASP A 96 1.79 16.01 29.49
C ASP A 96 0.61 15.13 29.92
N ALA A 97 -0.38 14.99 29.04
CA ALA A 97 -1.57 14.19 29.34
C ALA A 97 -1.26 12.70 29.44
N ALA A 98 -0.12 12.22 28.94
CA ALA A 98 0.28 10.83 29.10
C ALA A 98 0.67 10.49 30.54
N SER A 99 1.27 11.43 31.28
CA SER A 99 1.63 11.25 32.69
C SER A 99 0.55 11.72 33.65
N ASN A 100 -0.22 12.75 33.27
CA ASN A 100 -1.21 13.42 34.10
C ASN A 100 -2.62 13.23 33.52
N ASN A 101 -3.05 11.97 33.37
CA ASN A 101 -4.32 11.62 32.72
C ASN A 101 -5.53 11.60 33.66
N SER A 102 -5.31 11.83 34.96
CA SER A 102 -6.34 11.69 35.99
C SER A 102 -7.32 12.86 35.96
N VAL A 103 -8.53 12.63 36.50
CA VAL A 103 -9.55 13.69 36.60
C VAL A 103 -9.12 14.79 37.57
N ASP A 104 -8.37 14.41 38.60
CA ASP A 104 -7.95 15.33 39.66
C ASP A 104 -6.87 16.29 39.14
N ASP A 105 -5.92 15.82 38.33
CA ASP A 105 -4.92 16.70 37.68
C ASP A 105 -5.57 17.79 36.81
N ILE A 106 -6.62 17.43 36.07
CA ILE A 106 -7.37 18.39 35.26
C ILE A 106 -8.22 19.32 36.12
N ARG A 107 -8.78 18.87 37.24
CA ARG A 107 -9.49 19.75 38.18
C ARG A 107 -8.53 20.78 38.79
N ASP A 108 -7.35 20.35 39.20
CA ASP A 108 -6.32 21.23 39.73
C ASP A 108 -5.91 22.28 38.69
N LEU A 109 -5.78 21.87 37.42
CA LEU A 109 -5.53 22.79 36.31
C LEU A 109 -6.68 23.79 36.14
N VAL A 110 -7.93 23.33 36.17
CA VAL A 110 -9.13 24.18 36.04
C VAL A 110 -9.21 25.21 37.19
N ASP A 111 -8.86 24.81 38.40
CA ASP A 111 -8.83 25.73 39.54
C ASP A 111 -7.71 26.77 39.40
N GLN A 112 -6.55 26.36 38.86
CA GLN A 112 -5.46 27.28 38.53
C GLN A 112 -5.81 28.25 37.40
N VAL A 113 -6.69 27.88 36.46
CA VAL A 113 -7.15 28.76 35.36
C VAL A 113 -7.94 29.96 35.87
N ARG A 114 -8.62 29.82 37.02
CA ARG A 114 -9.37 30.93 37.65
C ARG A 114 -8.49 32.05 38.19
N VAL A 115 -7.20 31.76 38.41
CA VAL A 115 -6.24 32.72 38.97
C VAL A 115 -5.62 33.55 37.82
N PRO A 116 -5.76 34.90 37.85
CA PRO A 116 -5.22 35.77 36.82
C PRO A 116 -3.68 35.71 36.77
N PRO A 117 -3.07 36.03 35.60
CA PRO A 117 -1.62 36.00 35.44
C PRO A 117 -0.93 37.04 36.33
N GLN A 118 0.15 36.65 37.02
CA GLN A 118 0.94 37.55 37.88
C GLN A 118 1.93 38.41 37.09
N GLY A 119 2.10 38.12 35.79
CA GLY A 119 2.88 38.91 34.84
C GLY A 119 2.48 38.61 33.39
N GLY A 120 2.78 39.51 32.46
CA GLY A 120 2.37 39.32 31.05
C GLY A 120 0.87 39.51 30.80
N LYS A 121 0.44 39.27 29.55
CA LYS A 121 -0.96 39.50 29.11
C LYS A 121 -1.83 38.25 29.20
N TYR A 122 -1.26 37.07 28.96
CA TYR A 122 -2.01 35.83 28.86
C TYR A 122 -1.38 34.73 29.71
N LYS A 123 -2.24 33.86 30.26
CA LYS A 123 -1.86 32.62 30.91
C LYS A 123 -2.08 31.48 29.92
N VAL A 124 -1.01 30.82 29.50
CA VAL A 124 -1.03 29.83 28.42
C VAL A 124 -0.88 28.43 29.01
N TYR A 125 -1.79 27.55 28.62
CA TYR A 125 -1.81 26.14 29.02
C TYR A 125 -1.54 25.28 27.80
N ILE A 126 -0.39 24.59 27.79
CA ILE A 126 0.00 23.68 26.73
C ILE A 126 -0.26 22.26 27.24
N ILE A 127 -1.19 21.54 26.61
CA ILE A 127 -1.52 20.15 26.96
C ILE A 127 -1.05 19.27 25.80
N ASP A 128 0.02 18.51 26.01
CA ASP A 128 0.55 17.58 25.01
C ASP A 128 -0.14 16.21 25.11
N GLU A 129 -0.21 15.51 23.98
CA GLU A 129 -0.90 14.22 23.79
C GLU A 129 -2.30 14.17 24.42
N VAL A 130 -3.10 15.22 24.22
CA VAL A 130 -4.41 15.40 24.88
C VAL A 130 -5.37 14.21 24.68
N HIS A 131 -5.21 13.41 23.62
CA HIS A 131 -5.99 12.19 23.39
C HIS A 131 -5.79 11.10 24.45
N MET A 132 -4.74 11.21 25.29
CA MET A 132 -4.44 10.31 26.39
C MET A 132 -5.24 10.64 27.67
N LEU A 133 -5.96 11.77 27.71
CA LEU A 133 -6.81 12.11 28.85
C LEU A 133 -7.97 11.12 29.01
N SER A 134 -8.30 10.82 30.26
CA SER A 134 -9.46 10.00 30.57
C SER A 134 -10.77 10.70 30.14
N PRO A 135 -11.82 9.96 29.73
CA PRO A 135 -13.11 10.56 29.33
C PRO A 135 -13.73 11.45 30.42
N SER A 136 -13.55 11.10 31.68
CA SER A 136 -13.98 11.89 32.84
C SER A 136 -13.19 13.20 32.97
N ALA A 137 -11.88 13.19 32.69
CA ALA A 137 -11.06 14.39 32.67
C ALA A 137 -11.46 15.33 31.52
N PHE A 138 -11.78 14.79 30.35
CA PHE A 138 -12.31 15.58 29.23
C PHE A 138 -13.61 16.31 29.59
N ASN A 139 -14.55 15.64 30.25
CA ASN A 139 -15.81 16.26 30.67
C ASN A 139 -15.62 17.37 31.72
N ALA A 140 -14.64 17.20 32.62
CA ALA A 140 -14.27 18.26 33.57
C ALA A 140 -13.67 19.48 32.84
N PHE A 141 -12.91 19.23 31.76
CA PHE A 141 -12.26 20.27 30.98
C PHE A 141 -13.23 21.06 30.07
N LEU A 142 -14.31 20.42 29.58
CA LEU A 142 -15.28 21.04 28.66
C LEU A 142 -15.87 22.35 29.20
N LYS A 143 -16.24 22.40 30.48
CA LYS A 143 -16.81 23.61 31.11
C LYS A 143 -15.85 24.80 31.00
N THR A 144 -14.55 24.54 31.13
CA THR A 144 -13.51 25.57 31.10
C THR A 144 -13.16 25.97 29.67
N LEU A 145 -13.29 25.06 28.71
CA LEU A 145 -13.13 25.35 27.28
C LEU A 145 -14.32 26.12 26.68
N GLU A 146 -15.52 25.97 27.25
CA GLU A 146 -16.74 26.69 26.83
C GLU A 146 -16.71 28.17 27.24
N GLU A 147 -16.35 28.42 28.49
CA GLU A 147 -16.33 29.77 29.06
C GLU A 147 -14.94 30.10 29.66
N PRO A 148 -13.87 30.10 28.86
CA PRO A 148 -12.54 30.40 29.38
C PRO A 148 -12.42 31.89 29.73
N PRO A 149 -11.67 32.24 30.79
CA PRO A 149 -11.33 33.63 31.08
C PRO A 149 -10.61 34.29 29.89
N ALA A 150 -10.82 35.58 29.65
CA ALA A 150 -10.25 36.29 28.51
C ALA A 150 -8.71 36.24 28.42
N TYR A 151 -8.04 36.10 29.57
CA TYR A 151 -6.58 35.97 29.69
C TYR A 151 -6.07 34.53 29.53
N ALA A 152 -6.94 33.52 29.60
CA ALA A 152 -6.56 32.12 29.51
C ALA A 152 -6.52 31.68 28.03
N LYS A 153 -5.42 31.04 27.63
CA LYS A 153 -5.23 30.49 26.29
C LYS A 153 -4.85 29.02 26.39
N PHE A 154 -5.58 28.16 25.71
CA PHE A 154 -5.32 26.72 25.67
C PHE A 154 -4.67 26.33 24.35
N ILE A 155 -3.60 25.55 24.40
CA ILE A 155 -2.96 24.96 23.22
C ILE A 155 -2.91 23.45 23.47
N LEU A 156 -3.76 22.73 22.77
CA LEU A 156 -3.87 21.28 22.84
C LEU A 156 -3.06 20.68 21.69
N ALA A 157 -2.21 19.70 21.96
CA ALA A 157 -1.52 18.95 20.93
C ALA A 157 -1.92 17.48 20.96
N THR A 158 -2.14 16.88 19.79
CA THR A 158 -2.45 15.45 19.66
C THR A 158 -1.82 14.86 18.42
N THR A 159 -1.38 13.61 18.54
CA THR A 159 -1.02 12.76 17.40
C THR A 159 -2.23 12.14 16.70
N GLU A 160 -3.35 11.98 17.42
CA GLU A 160 -4.54 11.28 16.94
C GLU A 160 -5.79 12.18 17.04
N LYS A 161 -6.13 12.84 15.92
CA LYS A 161 -7.31 13.73 15.84
C LYS A 161 -8.64 12.99 16.07
N HIS A 162 -8.73 11.75 15.61
CA HIS A 162 -9.96 10.95 15.65
C HIS A 162 -10.33 10.45 17.06
N LYS A 163 -9.37 10.40 17.99
CA LYS A 163 -9.62 10.07 19.40
C LYS A 163 -10.21 11.23 20.20
N ILE A 164 -10.18 12.45 19.65
CA ILE A 164 -10.72 13.63 20.31
C ILE A 164 -12.24 13.71 20.09
N ILE A 165 -12.98 13.94 21.17
CA ILE A 165 -14.44 14.08 21.11
C ILE A 165 -14.84 15.30 20.24
N PRO A 166 -15.88 15.18 19.39
CA PRO A 166 -16.31 16.28 18.51
C PRO A 166 -16.65 17.58 19.23
N THR A 167 -17.07 17.52 20.49
CA THR A 167 -17.38 18.70 21.31
C THR A 167 -16.17 19.57 21.59
N ILE A 168 -14.96 19.01 21.66
CA ILE A 168 -13.72 19.79 21.81
C ILE A 168 -13.30 20.35 20.45
N LEU A 169 -13.43 19.55 19.39
CA LEU A 169 -13.10 19.97 18.02
C LEU A 169 -13.91 21.22 17.61
N SER A 170 -15.18 21.31 18.01
CA SER A 170 -16.04 22.45 17.68
C SER A 170 -15.68 23.74 18.43
N ARG A 171 -14.89 23.66 19.51
CA ARG A 171 -14.53 24.79 20.38
C ARG A 171 -13.06 25.23 20.20
N CYS A 172 -12.30 24.50 19.39
CA CYS A 172 -10.89 24.77 19.15
C CYS A 172 -10.65 25.19 17.70
N GLN A 173 -9.69 26.11 17.49
CA GLN A 173 -9.15 26.35 16.17
C GLN A 173 -8.15 25.24 15.82
N ILE A 174 -8.44 24.48 14.77
CA ILE A 174 -7.67 23.30 14.39
C ILE A 174 -6.54 23.68 13.43
N PHE A 175 -5.33 23.23 13.73
CA PHE A 175 -4.16 23.31 12.86
C PHE A 175 -3.64 21.90 12.61
N ASP A 176 -3.72 21.46 11.36
CA ASP A 176 -3.27 20.15 10.92
C ASP A 176 -1.81 20.25 10.40
N PHE A 177 -0.88 19.69 11.17
CA PHE A 177 0.53 19.55 10.84
C PHE A 177 0.72 18.34 9.93
N HIS A 178 1.41 18.58 8.82
CA HIS A 178 1.71 17.54 7.83
C HIS A 178 3.09 16.93 8.11
N ARG A 179 3.36 15.78 7.49
CA ARG A 179 4.71 15.21 7.49
C ARG A 179 5.66 16.18 6.78
N ILE A 180 6.88 16.30 7.30
CA ILE A 180 7.90 17.14 6.69
C ILE A 180 8.47 16.38 5.49
N ASN A 181 8.69 17.07 4.37
CA ASN A 181 9.28 16.46 3.19
C ASN A 181 10.70 15.95 3.47
N ASN A 182 11.09 14.83 2.86
CA ASN A 182 12.41 14.24 3.07
C ASN A 182 13.54 15.22 2.66
N GLU A 183 13.35 16.00 1.59
CA GLU A 183 14.30 17.04 1.16
C GLU A 183 14.52 18.14 2.21
N ASP A 184 13.45 18.56 2.90
CA ASP A 184 13.54 19.56 3.96
C ASP A 184 14.27 19.01 5.18
N ILE A 185 14.05 17.73 5.52
CA ILE A 185 14.74 17.05 6.61
C ILE A 185 16.22 16.90 6.28
N SER A 186 16.58 16.41 5.10
CA SER A 186 17.99 16.20 4.72
C SER A 186 18.75 17.52 4.64
N THR A 187 18.12 18.59 4.12
CA THR A 187 18.69 19.95 4.13
C THR A 187 18.94 20.45 5.57
N HIS A 188 18.00 20.18 6.49
CA HIS A 188 18.18 20.58 7.88
C HIS A 188 19.26 19.77 8.61
N LEU A 189 19.36 18.47 8.32
CA LEU A 189 20.42 17.61 8.86
C LEU A 189 21.80 18.05 8.34
N ASP A 190 21.92 18.42 7.06
CA ASP A 190 23.18 18.95 6.48
C ASP A 190 23.62 20.25 7.18
N TYR A 191 22.67 21.16 7.45
CA TYR A 191 22.94 22.36 8.23
C TYR A 191 23.49 22.05 9.64
N ILE A 192 22.93 21.05 10.32
CA ILE A 192 23.36 20.64 11.65
C ILE A 192 24.71 19.92 11.60
N ALA A 193 24.93 19.04 10.62
CA ALA A 193 26.19 18.34 10.43
C ALA A 193 27.35 19.32 10.24
N LYS A 194 27.16 20.36 9.40
CA LYS A 194 28.13 21.45 9.22
C LYS A 194 28.42 22.21 10.50
N LYS A 195 27.40 22.45 11.32
CA LYS A 195 27.55 23.21 12.57
C LYS A 195 28.24 22.41 13.68
N GLU A 196 28.03 21.10 13.75
CA GLU A 196 28.70 20.20 14.70
C GLU A 196 30.06 19.68 14.15
N ASN A 197 30.49 20.11 12.96
CA ASN A 197 31.70 19.64 12.27
C ASN A 197 31.74 18.13 12.02
N VAL A 198 30.59 17.53 11.70
CA VAL A 198 30.45 16.12 11.31
C VAL A 198 30.60 16.01 9.79
N LYS A 199 31.37 15.03 9.30
CA LYS A 199 31.45 14.76 7.85
C LYS A 199 30.28 13.87 7.47
N ALA A 200 29.32 14.41 6.74
CA ALA A 200 28.15 13.67 6.28
C ALA A 200 28.01 13.75 4.76
N GLU A 201 27.77 12.60 4.13
CA GLU A 201 27.38 12.51 2.72
C GLU A 201 25.87 12.76 2.58
N ILE A 202 25.46 13.42 1.48
CA ILE A 202 24.06 13.78 1.24
C ILE A 202 23.18 12.52 1.14
N GLU A 203 23.66 11.49 0.43
CA GLU A 203 22.93 10.22 0.29
C GLU A 203 22.70 9.52 1.65
N ALA A 204 23.65 9.68 2.58
CA ALA A 204 23.54 9.17 3.94
C ALA A 204 22.45 9.91 4.74
N LEU A 205 22.36 11.24 4.59
CA LEU A 205 21.32 12.06 5.22
C LEU A 205 19.93 11.78 4.66
N ASP A 206 19.82 11.51 3.36
CA ASP A 206 18.57 11.15 2.71
C ASP A 206 18.01 9.83 3.26
N ILE A 207 18.87 8.83 3.55
CA ILE A 207 18.45 7.57 4.21
C ILE A 207 17.87 7.85 5.61
N ILE A 208 18.52 8.72 6.40
CA ILE A 208 18.02 9.10 7.73
C ILE A 208 16.65 9.78 7.58
N ALA A 209 16.51 10.67 6.61
CA ALA A 209 15.25 11.37 6.33
C ALA A 209 14.13 10.39 5.97
N GLU A 210 14.37 9.45 5.05
CA GLU A 210 13.42 8.40 4.67
C GLU A 210 13.02 7.53 5.87
N LYS A 211 13.99 7.12 6.69
CA LYS A 211 13.74 6.28 7.86
C LYS A 211 12.96 7.00 8.96
N SER A 212 13.05 8.33 9.01
CA SER A 212 12.36 9.17 10.01
C SER A 212 10.87 9.39 9.74
N ASP A 213 10.35 8.92 8.60
CA ASP A 213 8.91 8.94 8.26
C ASP A 213 8.25 10.33 8.36
N GLY A 214 9.03 11.38 8.05
CA GLY A 214 8.62 12.78 8.11
C GLY A 214 8.68 13.45 9.49
N GLY A 215 9.25 12.76 10.49
CA GLY A 215 9.42 13.25 11.87
C GLY A 215 10.82 13.79 12.15
N LEU A 216 10.98 15.13 12.19
CA LEU A 216 12.30 15.76 12.42
C LEU A 216 12.94 15.38 13.76
N ARG A 217 12.14 15.24 14.82
CA ARG A 217 12.66 14.80 16.13
C ARG A 217 13.33 13.42 16.05
N ASP A 218 12.70 12.49 15.32
CA ASP A 218 13.18 11.12 15.20
C ASP A 218 14.40 11.09 14.26
N ALA A 219 14.41 11.89 13.18
CA ALA A 219 15.57 12.11 12.31
C ALA A 219 16.81 12.60 13.08
N LEU A 220 16.65 13.62 13.94
CA LEU A 220 17.73 14.15 14.76
C LEU A 220 18.24 13.14 15.80
N SER A 221 17.35 12.33 16.34
CA SER A 221 17.71 11.30 17.31
C SER A 221 18.52 10.18 16.64
N MET A 222 18.11 9.78 15.42
CA MET A 222 18.87 8.83 14.60
C MET A 222 20.22 9.40 14.17
N PHE A 223 20.27 10.67 13.78
CA PHE A 223 21.52 11.36 13.44
C PHE A 223 22.52 11.32 14.60
N ASP A 224 22.12 11.73 15.81
CA ASP A 224 23.02 11.70 16.98
C ASP A 224 23.50 10.29 17.33
N GLN A 225 22.60 9.31 17.23
CA GLN A 225 22.93 7.92 17.45
C GLN A 225 24.00 7.44 16.46
N LEU A 226 23.82 7.74 15.17
CA LEU A 226 24.76 7.36 14.12
C LEU A 226 26.10 8.08 14.27
N VAL A 227 26.11 9.37 14.60
CA VAL A 227 27.34 10.14 14.87
C VAL A 227 28.13 9.53 16.03
N SER A 228 27.43 9.09 17.09
CA SER A 228 28.07 8.43 18.23
C SER A 228 28.66 7.06 17.88
N PHE A 229 28.09 6.33 16.91
CA PHE A 229 28.58 5.03 16.48
C PHE A 229 29.74 5.13 15.49
N THR A 230 29.70 6.08 14.56
CA THR A 230 30.73 6.22 13.51
C THR A 230 31.88 7.14 13.89
N GLY A 231 31.80 7.81 15.04
CA GLY A 231 32.85 8.75 15.49
C GLY A 231 32.91 10.04 14.67
N GLY A 232 31.83 10.39 13.95
CA GLY A 232 31.72 11.65 13.20
C GLY A 232 31.83 11.54 11.67
N ASP A 233 31.99 10.33 11.12
CA ASP A 233 32.00 10.07 9.68
C ASP A 233 30.72 9.32 9.26
N LEU A 234 29.77 10.06 8.67
CA LEU A 234 28.48 9.54 8.17
C LEU A 234 28.57 9.30 6.66
N THR A 235 29.06 8.12 6.29
CA THR A 235 29.08 7.62 4.90
C THR A 235 27.85 6.74 4.63
N TYR A 236 27.49 6.61 3.35
CA TYR A 236 26.39 5.73 2.91
C TYR A 236 26.48 4.31 3.49
N SER A 237 27.64 3.66 3.36
CA SER A 237 27.86 2.29 3.84
C SER A 237 27.72 2.16 5.36
N ASN A 238 28.31 3.11 6.12
CA ASN A 238 28.25 3.07 7.58
C ASN A 238 26.81 3.21 8.10
N ILE A 239 25.97 4.02 7.42
CA ILE A 239 24.58 4.19 7.81
C ILE A 239 23.76 2.94 7.51
N ILE A 240 23.95 2.31 6.36
CA ILE A 240 23.25 1.09 5.97
C ILE A 240 23.54 -0.05 6.95
N GLU A 241 24.82 -0.23 7.32
CA GLU A 241 25.23 -1.24 8.30
C GLU A 241 24.61 -0.98 9.68
N ASN A 242 24.64 0.27 10.16
CA ASN A 242 24.14 0.62 11.50
C ASN A 242 22.61 0.65 11.59
N LEU A 243 21.92 1.16 10.56
CA LEU A 243 20.46 1.16 10.50
C LEU A 243 19.89 -0.21 10.13
N ASN A 244 20.76 -1.18 9.82
CA ASN A 244 20.41 -2.51 9.33
C ASN A 244 19.36 -2.39 8.22
N ILE A 245 19.71 -1.62 7.18
CA ILE A 245 18.90 -1.43 5.97
C ILE A 245 19.56 -2.24 4.85
N LEU A 246 18.74 -2.88 4.01
CA LEU A 246 19.26 -3.54 2.81
C LEU A 246 19.56 -2.48 1.75
N ASP A 247 20.79 -2.49 1.25
CA ASP A 247 21.20 -1.60 0.17
C ASP A 247 20.31 -1.80 -1.08
N TYR A 248 19.98 -0.71 -1.77
CA TYR A 248 19.21 -0.75 -3.01
C TYR A 248 19.86 -1.66 -4.05
N ASP A 249 21.19 -1.73 -4.08
CA ASP A 249 21.95 -2.58 -5.00
C ASP A 249 21.62 -4.08 -4.83
N TYR A 250 21.23 -4.54 -3.64
CA TYR A 250 20.72 -5.91 -3.48
C TYR A 250 19.43 -6.10 -4.26
N TYR A 251 18.47 -5.17 -4.12
CA TYR A 251 17.18 -5.27 -4.80
C TYR A 251 17.31 -5.20 -6.32
N PHE A 252 18.19 -4.34 -6.83
CA PHE A 252 18.52 -4.31 -8.27
C PHE A 252 19.03 -5.68 -8.74
N ARG A 253 20.03 -6.26 -8.06
CA ARG A 253 20.56 -7.59 -8.37
C ARG A 253 19.51 -8.70 -8.27
N PHE A 254 18.60 -8.63 -7.29
CA PHE A 254 17.50 -9.58 -7.18
C PHE A 254 16.58 -9.52 -8.40
N VAL A 255 16.19 -8.32 -8.82
CA VAL A 255 15.33 -8.16 -10.00
C VAL A 255 16.05 -8.62 -11.26
N ASP A 256 17.34 -8.33 -11.42
CA ASP A 256 18.12 -8.81 -12.57
C ASP A 256 18.14 -10.34 -12.64
N TYR A 257 18.44 -11.03 -11.54
CA TYR A 257 18.38 -12.50 -11.49
C TYR A 257 16.97 -13.06 -11.72
N LEU A 258 15.93 -12.37 -11.24
CA LEU A 258 14.55 -12.76 -11.48
C LEU A 258 14.14 -12.60 -12.95
N LEU A 259 14.68 -11.59 -13.66
CA LEU A 259 14.47 -11.38 -15.09
C LEU A 259 15.22 -12.44 -15.93
N GLU A 260 16.45 -12.77 -15.55
CA GLU A 260 17.27 -13.82 -16.17
C GLU A 260 16.78 -15.24 -15.85
N CYS A 261 15.81 -15.38 -14.94
CA CYS A 261 15.32 -16.65 -14.41
C CYS A 261 16.37 -17.48 -13.67
N ASP A 262 17.38 -16.84 -13.07
CA ASP A 262 18.40 -17.53 -12.28
C ASP A 262 17.93 -17.77 -10.84
N ILE A 263 17.33 -18.93 -10.64
CA ILE A 263 16.82 -19.39 -9.34
C ILE A 263 17.94 -19.57 -8.31
N TYR A 264 19.09 -20.09 -8.74
CA TYR A 264 20.17 -20.47 -7.83
C TYR A 264 20.83 -19.22 -7.23
N ASN A 265 21.20 -18.27 -8.08
CA ASN A 265 21.79 -17.01 -7.60
C ASN A 265 20.79 -16.16 -6.82
N THR A 266 19.50 -16.21 -7.15
CA THR A 266 18.45 -15.58 -6.35
C THR A 266 18.39 -16.14 -4.92
N LEU A 267 18.42 -17.47 -4.76
CA LEU A 267 18.38 -18.10 -3.43
C LEU A 267 19.67 -17.89 -2.64
N LEU A 268 20.83 -17.91 -3.31
CA LEU A 268 22.12 -17.60 -2.68
C LEU A 268 22.17 -16.17 -2.16
N LEU A 269 21.72 -15.20 -2.98
CA LEU A 269 21.64 -13.80 -2.57
C LEU A 269 20.69 -13.62 -1.40
N PHE A 270 19.55 -14.33 -1.38
CA PHE A 270 18.63 -14.29 -0.24
C PHE A 270 19.27 -14.89 1.03
N ASN A 271 20.07 -15.94 0.92
CA ASN A 271 20.78 -16.49 2.07
C ASN A 271 21.82 -15.50 2.61
N GLU A 272 22.54 -14.78 1.76
CA GLU A 272 23.47 -13.71 2.16
C GLU A 272 22.76 -12.62 2.97
N VAL A 273 21.56 -12.23 2.55
CA VAL A 273 20.71 -11.27 3.28
C VAL A 273 20.34 -11.80 4.68
N LEU A 274 19.96 -13.08 4.79
CA LEU A 274 19.65 -13.68 6.09
C LEU A 274 20.88 -13.79 7.00
N GLU A 275 22.06 -14.11 6.45
CA GLU A 275 23.32 -14.21 7.19
C GLU A 275 23.76 -12.86 7.77
N LYS A 276 23.44 -11.76 7.08
CA LYS A 276 23.63 -10.39 7.60
C LYS A 276 22.65 -10.02 8.73
N GLY A 277 21.70 -10.89 9.08
CA GLY A 277 20.77 -10.71 10.19
C GLY A 277 19.46 -10.01 9.81
N PHE A 278 19.16 -9.88 8.52
CA PHE A 278 17.88 -9.31 8.07
C PHE A 278 16.75 -10.32 8.18
N GLU A 279 15.57 -9.85 8.61
CA GLU A 279 14.37 -10.68 8.57
C GLU A 279 13.75 -10.73 7.16
N GLY A 280 13.22 -11.89 6.79
CA GLY A 280 12.50 -12.07 5.52
C GLY A 280 11.28 -11.14 5.35
N SER A 281 10.67 -10.70 6.44
CA SER A 281 9.57 -9.72 6.46
C SER A 281 10.01 -8.36 5.89
N HIS A 282 11.13 -7.84 6.38
CA HIS A 282 11.73 -6.59 5.94
C HIS A 282 12.20 -6.70 4.49
N PHE A 283 12.82 -7.83 4.14
CA PHE A 283 13.23 -8.10 2.77
C PHE A 283 12.06 -8.03 1.78
N ILE A 284 10.94 -8.72 2.05
CA ILE A 284 9.78 -8.71 1.13
C ILE A 284 9.12 -7.35 1.05
N ASN A 285 8.98 -6.62 2.16
CA ASN A 285 8.42 -5.27 2.12
C ASN A 285 9.30 -4.32 1.29
N GLY A 286 10.62 -4.43 1.44
CA GLY A 286 11.56 -3.68 0.61
C GLY A 286 11.49 -4.08 -0.88
N LEU A 287 11.37 -5.38 -1.19
CA LEU A 287 11.20 -5.86 -2.55
C LEU A 287 9.89 -5.35 -3.16
N SER A 288 8.78 -5.34 -2.41
CA SER A 288 7.50 -4.75 -2.84
C SER A 288 7.64 -3.26 -3.12
N SER A 289 8.35 -2.51 -2.26
CA SER A 289 8.62 -1.08 -2.47
C SER A 289 9.46 -0.85 -3.73
N HIS A 290 10.49 -1.67 -3.95
CA HIS A 290 11.35 -1.63 -5.12
C HIS A 290 10.57 -1.93 -6.41
N LEU A 291 9.73 -2.98 -6.43
CA LEU A 291 8.86 -3.31 -7.56
C LEU A 291 7.84 -2.20 -7.85
N ARG A 292 7.29 -1.55 -6.81
CA ARG A 292 6.43 -0.37 -6.97
C ARG A 292 7.21 0.78 -7.62
N ASN A 293 8.44 1.05 -7.18
CA ASN A 293 9.28 2.09 -7.74
C ASN A 293 9.65 1.80 -9.20
N LEU A 294 9.89 0.54 -9.57
CA LEU A 294 10.06 0.13 -10.97
C LEU A 294 8.81 0.38 -11.82
N LEU A 295 7.61 0.16 -11.28
CA LEU A 295 6.36 0.47 -11.97
C LEU A 295 6.20 1.99 -12.18
N VAL A 296 6.47 2.77 -11.13
CA VAL A 296 6.42 4.24 -11.17
C VAL A 296 7.49 4.82 -12.11
N GLY A 297 8.63 4.15 -12.25
CA GLY A 297 9.71 4.53 -13.16
C GLY A 297 9.45 4.22 -14.64
N LYS A 298 8.31 3.59 -15.00
CA LYS A 298 7.95 3.32 -16.41
C LYS A 298 7.51 4.57 -17.16
N ASP A 299 6.79 5.47 -16.49
CA ASP A 299 6.30 6.71 -17.08
C ASP A 299 7.12 7.91 -16.57
N ALA A 300 7.55 8.77 -17.50
CA ALA A 300 8.37 9.94 -17.18
C ALA A 300 7.63 10.96 -16.27
N SER A 301 6.30 10.97 -16.30
CA SER A 301 5.46 11.82 -15.47
C SER A 301 5.41 11.34 -14.01
N THR A 302 5.48 10.03 -13.78
CA THR A 302 5.34 9.43 -12.44
C THR A 302 6.65 9.36 -11.67
N ILE A 303 7.81 9.58 -12.30
CA ILE A 303 9.13 9.63 -11.63
C ILE A 303 9.15 10.63 -10.47
N LYS A 304 8.41 11.75 -10.57
CA LYS A 304 8.30 12.75 -9.49
C LYS A 304 7.64 12.22 -8.21
N LEU A 305 6.93 11.10 -8.27
CA LEU A 305 6.30 10.45 -7.13
C LEU A 305 7.26 9.54 -6.37
N MET A 306 8.48 9.35 -6.87
CA MET A 306 9.51 8.51 -6.24
C MET A 306 10.28 9.33 -5.22
N GLU A 307 10.25 8.88 -3.96
CA GLU A 307 10.99 9.46 -2.84
C GLU A 307 12.42 8.90 -2.77
N ALA A 308 13.18 8.97 -3.86
CA ALA A 308 14.55 8.47 -3.94
C ALA A 308 15.50 9.54 -4.49
N SER A 309 16.80 9.42 -4.20
CA SER A 309 17.84 10.33 -4.70
C SER A 309 17.93 10.30 -6.24
N LYS A 310 18.45 11.37 -6.84
CA LYS A 310 18.55 11.50 -8.32
C LYS A 310 19.41 10.41 -8.96
N SER A 311 20.45 9.93 -8.27
CA SER A 311 21.33 8.85 -8.74
C SER A 311 20.56 7.52 -8.80
N ILE A 312 19.79 7.22 -7.77
CA ILE A 312 18.98 6.00 -7.68
C ILE A 312 17.80 6.03 -8.68
N GLN A 313 17.17 7.20 -8.89
CA GLN A 313 16.11 7.36 -9.88
C GLN A 313 16.55 6.97 -11.30
N GLN A 314 17.81 7.25 -11.68
CA GLN A 314 18.35 6.86 -12.98
C GLN A 314 18.49 5.33 -13.10
N LYS A 315 19.02 4.65 -12.08
CA LYS A 315 19.10 3.18 -12.04
C LYS A 315 17.72 2.53 -12.18
N TYR A 316 16.70 3.08 -11.52
CA TYR A 316 15.32 2.60 -11.66
C TYR A 316 14.77 2.77 -13.09
N LEU A 317 15.13 3.84 -13.79
CA LEU A 317 14.70 4.08 -15.17
C LEU A 317 15.32 3.06 -16.13
N GLU A 318 16.61 2.76 -15.95
CA GLU A 318 17.31 1.74 -16.73
C GLU A 318 16.68 0.35 -16.52
N GLN A 319 16.50 -0.08 -15.28
CA GLN A 319 15.93 -1.40 -14.98
C GLN A 319 14.43 -1.46 -15.30
N SER A 320 13.67 -0.37 -15.11
CA SER A 320 12.25 -0.34 -15.49
C SER A 320 12.10 -0.59 -16.99
N SER A 321 13.00 -0.08 -17.84
CA SER A 321 12.94 -0.29 -19.29
C SER A 321 12.97 -1.76 -19.69
N GLN A 322 13.72 -2.59 -18.96
CA GLN A 322 13.90 -4.02 -19.22
C GLN A 322 12.72 -4.88 -18.69
N CYS A 323 12.06 -4.42 -17.64
CA CYS A 323 10.92 -5.13 -17.04
C CYS A 323 9.63 -4.98 -17.87
N SER A 324 8.81 -6.02 -18.01
CA SER A 324 7.44 -5.85 -18.54
C SER A 324 6.49 -5.41 -17.43
N VAL A 325 5.46 -4.61 -17.77
CA VAL A 325 4.44 -4.16 -16.79
C VAL A 325 3.71 -5.36 -16.19
N THR A 326 3.43 -6.39 -16.99
CA THR A 326 2.78 -7.63 -16.55
C THR A 326 3.63 -8.43 -15.56
N PHE A 327 4.95 -8.43 -15.74
CA PHE A 327 5.88 -9.02 -14.77
C PHE A 327 5.82 -8.27 -13.44
N ILE A 328 5.94 -6.94 -13.45
CA ILE A 328 5.97 -6.12 -12.23
C ILE A 328 4.68 -6.29 -11.42
N LEU A 329 3.51 -6.22 -12.08
CA LEU A 329 2.21 -6.39 -11.40
C LEU A 329 2.06 -7.76 -10.75
N ARG A 330 2.42 -8.84 -11.45
CA ARG A 330 2.37 -10.18 -10.86
C ARG A 330 3.41 -10.38 -9.76
N ALA A 331 4.60 -9.81 -9.91
CA ALA A 331 5.63 -9.87 -8.88
C ALA A 331 5.15 -9.17 -7.60
N LEU A 332 4.49 -8.01 -7.73
CA LEU A 332 3.84 -7.32 -6.62
C LEU A 332 2.73 -8.17 -5.96
N ASP A 333 1.89 -8.84 -6.74
CA ASP A 333 0.84 -9.72 -6.20
C ASP A 333 1.44 -10.86 -5.36
N PHE A 334 2.49 -11.52 -5.85
CA PHE A 334 3.16 -12.58 -5.11
C PHE A 334 3.89 -12.07 -3.87
N ALA A 335 4.54 -10.90 -3.96
CA ALA A 335 5.20 -10.29 -2.81
C ALA A 335 4.19 -9.90 -1.71
N ASN A 336 3.02 -9.34 -2.09
CA ASN A 336 1.94 -9.03 -1.17
C ASN A 336 1.33 -10.28 -0.54
N THR A 337 1.07 -11.31 -1.34
CA THR A 337 0.57 -12.60 -0.84
C THR A 337 1.54 -13.20 0.17
N CYS A 338 2.83 -13.18 -0.16
CA CYS A 338 3.87 -13.66 0.74
C CYS A 338 3.96 -12.83 2.02
N ALA A 339 3.82 -11.50 1.96
CA ALA A 339 3.83 -10.64 3.14
C ALA A 339 2.67 -10.96 4.11
N MET A 340 1.50 -11.32 3.56
CA MET A 340 0.35 -11.76 4.36
C MET A 340 0.58 -13.15 4.97
N ASP A 341 1.01 -14.11 4.16
CA ASP A 341 1.28 -15.49 4.60
C ASP A 341 2.48 -15.60 5.56
N TYR A 342 3.41 -14.64 5.51
CA TYR A 342 4.60 -14.63 6.37
C TYR A 342 4.25 -14.61 7.87
N ARG A 343 3.16 -13.92 8.25
CA ARG A 343 2.74 -13.82 9.66
C ARG A 343 2.13 -15.12 10.18
N SER A 344 1.45 -15.88 9.33
CA SER A 344 0.76 -17.12 9.69
C SER A 344 1.61 -18.38 9.48
N SER A 345 2.65 -18.30 8.66
CA SER A 345 3.52 -19.45 8.33
C SER A 345 4.40 -19.91 9.50
N THR A 346 4.48 -21.22 9.70
CA THR A 346 5.41 -21.88 10.63
C THR A 346 6.86 -21.81 10.13
N ASN A 347 7.08 -21.90 8.82
CA ASN A 347 8.39 -21.79 8.20
C ASN A 347 8.46 -20.50 7.36
N ARG A 348 8.93 -19.43 8.00
CA ARG A 348 9.03 -18.09 7.42
C ARG A 348 10.02 -18.00 6.27
N ARG A 349 11.13 -18.73 6.34
CA ARG A 349 12.17 -18.76 5.30
C ARG A 349 11.63 -19.37 4.00
N LEU A 350 11.02 -20.54 4.11
CA LEU A 350 10.43 -21.26 2.97
C LEU A 350 9.36 -20.42 2.26
N CYS A 351 8.57 -19.65 3.01
CA CYS A 351 7.54 -18.78 2.45
C CYS A 351 8.13 -17.77 1.46
N VAL A 352 9.23 -17.11 1.84
CA VAL A 352 9.94 -16.13 0.99
C VAL A 352 10.60 -16.82 -0.21
N GLU A 353 11.27 -17.95 0.00
CA GLU A 353 11.90 -18.72 -1.08
C GLU A 353 10.87 -19.16 -2.13
N LEU A 354 9.70 -19.64 -1.68
CA LEU A 354 8.60 -20.00 -2.58
C LEU A 354 8.05 -18.81 -3.37
N ALA A 355 7.99 -17.62 -2.76
CA ALA A 355 7.58 -16.40 -3.46
C ALA A 355 8.58 -16.02 -4.56
N LEU A 356 9.89 -16.02 -4.26
CA LEU A 356 10.94 -15.73 -5.23
C LEU A 356 10.91 -16.74 -6.41
N LEU A 357 10.74 -18.02 -6.11
CA LEU A 357 10.59 -19.08 -7.12
C LEU A 357 9.35 -18.87 -8.01
N LYS A 358 8.22 -18.48 -7.40
CA LYS A 358 7.00 -18.15 -8.16
C LYS A 358 7.23 -16.96 -9.09
N ILE A 359 7.94 -15.93 -8.63
CA ILE A 359 8.24 -14.72 -9.41
C ILE A 359 9.14 -15.05 -10.61
N ALA A 360 10.24 -15.79 -10.39
CA ALA A 360 11.14 -16.22 -11.47
C ALA A 360 10.41 -17.03 -12.56
N ASN A 361 9.45 -17.88 -12.17
CA ASN A 361 8.69 -18.71 -13.12
C ASN A 361 7.71 -17.90 -14.00
N ILE A 362 7.37 -16.66 -13.64
CA ILE A 362 6.51 -15.80 -14.47
C ILE A 362 7.20 -15.49 -15.79
N MET A 363 8.49 -15.15 -15.74
CA MET A 363 9.29 -14.82 -16.92
C MET A 363 9.39 -16.03 -17.85
N LYS A 364 9.58 -17.23 -17.31
CA LYS A 364 9.55 -18.49 -18.09
C LYS A 364 8.24 -18.72 -18.86
N LYS A 365 7.11 -18.21 -18.36
CA LYS A 365 5.80 -18.27 -19.04
C LYS A 365 5.54 -17.11 -20.00
N LEU A 366 6.21 -15.97 -19.81
CA LEU A 366 6.12 -14.78 -20.65
C LEU A 366 7.10 -14.81 -21.84
N GLN A 367 8.15 -15.63 -21.76
CA GLN A 367 8.95 -15.96 -22.93
C GLN A 367 8.01 -16.57 -23.99
N PRO A 368 7.97 -16.03 -25.22
CA PRO A 368 7.15 -16.60 -26.27
C PRO A 368 7.55 -18.06 -26.43
N LYS A 369 6.57 -18.97 -26.42
CA LYS A 369 6.75 -20.32 -26.93
C LYS A 369 7.04 -20.24 -28.43
N THR A 370 8.27 -19.90 -28.81
CA THR A 370 8.83 -20.36 -30.07
C THR A 370 9.03 -21.86 -29.93
N GLU A 371 7.93 -22.59 -30.09
CA GLU A 371 7.85 -23.99 -30.54
C GLU A 371 6.44 -24.50 -30.29
N SER A 372 5.61 -24.36 -31.32
CA SER A 372 4.42 -25.20 -31.45
C SER A 372 4.89 -26.61 -31.92
N PRO A 373 4.38 -27.73 -31.36
CA PRO A 373 4.85 -29.09 -31.69
C PRO A 373 4.57 -29.57 -33.12
N ARG A 374 4.13 -28.68 -34.02
CA ARG A 374 3.77 -29.00 -35.41
C ARG A 374 4.62 -28.29 -36.46
N GLN A 375 5.57 -27.44 -36.07
CA GLN A 375 6.56 -26.85 -36.99
C GLN A 375 8.00 -27.36 -36.78
N SER A 376 8.24 -28.20 -35.77
CA SER A 376 9.55 -28.77 -35.44
C SER A 376 9.94 -30.03 -36.22
N ILE A 377 9.28 -30.32 -37.36
CA ILE A 377 9.69 -31.42 -38.27
C ILE A 377 10.41 -30.88 -39.52
N ASP A 378 10.13 -29.64 -39.95
CA ASP A 378 10.76 -29.06 -41.15
C ASP A 378 11.99 -28.19 -40.83
N GLU A 379 12.13 -27.64 -39.63
CA GLU A 379 13.36 -26.93 -39.22
C GLU A 379 14.45 -27.87 -38.70
N LYS A 380 14.09 -28.94 -37.98
CA LYS A 380 15.04 -30.01 -37.61
C LYS A 380 15.61 -30.72 -38.82
N LYS A 381 14.94 -30.73 -39.98
CA LYS A 381 15.49 -31.23 -41.25
C LYS A 381 16.44 -30.24 -41.92
N LYS A 382 16.35 -28.94 -41.67
CA LYS A 382 17.30 -27.96 -42.22
C LYS A 382 18.57 -27.87 -41.37
N GLU A 383 18.45 -27.85 -40.05
CA GLU A 383 19.62 -27.84 -39.15
C GLU A 383 20.39 -29.16 -39.20
N THR A 384 19.71 -30.33 -39.29
CA THR A 384 20.47 -31.58 -39.52
C THR A 384 21.07 -31.66 -40.91
N ILE A 385 20.51 -31.03 -41.95
CA ILE A 385 21.16 -31.01 -43.28
C ILE A 385 22.35 -30.03 -43.31
N GLU A 386 22.30 -28.92 -42.56
CA GLU A 386 23.40 -27.96 -42.45
C GLU A 386 24.52 -28.45 -41.51
N GLU A 387 24.22 -29.05 -40.35
CA GLU A 387 25.23 -29.66 -39.48
C GLU A 387 25.83 -30.94 -40.09
N ILE A 388 25.06 -31.74 -40.85
CA ILE A 388 25.61 -32.89 -41.60
C ILE A 388 26.38 -32.40 -42.83
N ALA A 389 26.05 -31.25 -43.42
CA ALA A 389 26.84 -30.64 -44.49
C ALA A 389 28.14 -30.04 -43.95
N GLU A 390 28.14 -29.37 -42.79
CA GLU A 390 29.35 -28.83 -42.16
C GLU A 390 30.26 -29.93 -41.63
N LYS A 391 29.71 -30.98 -40.99
CA LYS A 391 30.51 -32.15 -40.59
C LYS A 391 31.02 -32.96 -41.77
N LYS A 392 30.27 -33.10 -42.86
CA LYS A 392 30.78 -33.72 -44.10
C LYS A 392 31.78 -32.83 -44.83
N VAL A 393 31.71 -31.50 -44.69
CA VAL A 393 32.70 -30.56 -45.26
C VAL A 393 33.96 -30.51 -44.42
N GLU A 394 33.89 -30.70 -43.10
CA GLU A 394 35.05 -30.85 -42.21
C GLU A 394 35.69 -32.24 -42.34
N GLU A 395 34.92 -33.33 -42.35
CA GLU A 395 35.44 -34.67 -42.66
C GLU A 395 36.00 -34.73 -44.08
N ALA A 396 35.37 -34.08 -45.08
CA ALA A 396 35.94 -33.98 -46.42
C ALA A 396 37.13 -33.00 -46.51
N LYS A 397 37.35 -32.10 -45.55
CA LYS A 397 38.54 -31.23 -45.47
C LYS A 397 39.68 -31.95 -44.73
N GLU A 398 39.41 -32.77 -43.73
CA GLU A 398 40.40 -33.64 -43.08
C GLU A 398 40.82 -34.78 -44.02
N ILE A 399 39.86 -35.45 -44.67
CA ILE A 399 40.14 -36.45 -45.69
C ILE A 399 40.81 -35.81 -46.91
N LYS A 400 40.50 -34.56 -47.29
CA LYS A 400 41.27 -33.83 -48.32
C LYS A 400 42.67 -33.44 -47.84
N LYS A 401 42.89 -33.11 -46.56
CA LYS A 401 44.23 -32.82 -46.03
C LYS A 401 45.09 -34.09 -45.96
N GLU A 402 44.53 -35.21 -45.54
CA GLU A 402 45.19 -36.52 -45.60
C GLU A 402 45.43 -36.96 -47.06
N ILE A 403 44.49 -36.75 -47.97
CA ILE A 403 44.66 -37.03 -49.40
C ILE A 403 45.64 -36.05 -50.07
N ILE A 404 45.78 -34.81 -49.59
CA ILE A 404 46.78 -33.83 -50.10
C ILE A 404 48.18 -34.18 -49.57
N GLU A 405 48.32 -34.62 -48.30
CA GLU A 405 49.60 -35.12 -47.77
C GLU A 405 50.01 -36.48 -48.37
N LEU A 406 49.04 -37.31 -48.78
CA LEU A 406 49.29 -38.55 -49.52
C LEU A 406 49.46 -38.32 -51.04
N LYS A 407 48.92 -37.22 -51.60
CA LYS A 407 49.13 -36.80 -52.99
C LYS A 407 50.43 -36.03 -53.20
N GLU A 408 50.90 -35.24 -52.25
CA GLU A 408 52.25 -34.63 -52.30
C GLU A 408 53.37 -35.68 -52.24
N LYS A 409 53.07 -36.90 -51.79
CA LYS A 409 54.01 -38.04 -51.82
C LYS A 409 53.87 -38.97 -53.03
N VAL A 410 52.89 -38.75 -53.91
CA VAL A 410 52.64 -39.63 -55.08
C VAL A 410 52.55 -38.85 -56.41
N GLU A 411 52.28 -37.55 -56.41
CA GLU A 411 52.22 -36.68 -57.61
C GLU A 411 53.58 -36.03 -57.98
N GLU A 412 54.70 -36.65 -57.59
CA GLU A 412 55.99 -36.48 -58.30
C GLU A 412 56.19 -37.55 -59.40
N LYS A 413 55.18 -38.39 -59.65
CA LYS A 413 55.15 -39.32 -60.78
C LYS A 413 53.82 -39.28 -61.51
N VAL A 414 53.94 -38.91 -62.78
CA VAL A 414 52.99 -39.11 -63.90
C VAL A 414 51.97 -37.98 -64.10
N GLU A 415 52.46 -36.92 -64.75
CA GLU A 415 51.75 -36.30 -65.87
C GLU A 415 51.32 -37.40 -66.86
N GLU A 416 50.03 -37.44 -67.24
CA GLU A 416 49.55 -37.52 -68.63
C GLU A 416 48.05 -37.91 -68.73
N THR A 417 47.33 -37.22 -69.63
CA THR A 417 46.04 -37.58 -70.29
C THR A 417 44.72 -37.52 -69.49
N ILE A 418 43.52 -37.12 -69.99
CA ILE A 418 42.95 -36.39 -71.15
C ILE A 418 41.40 -36.44 -70.94
N LYS A 419 40.64 -35.34 -71.21
CA LYS A 419 39.22 -35.21 -71.72
C LYS A 419 38.06 -35.93 -70.96
N GLU A 420 36.75 -35.61 -71.04
CA GLU A 420 35.85 -34.75 -71.83
C GLU A 420 34.44 -34.74 -71.18
N ALA A 421 33.66 -33.67 -71.44
CA ALA A 421 32.19 -33.65 -71.68
C ALA A 421 31.20 -34.04 -70.53
N THR A 422 30.02 -33.42 -70.29
CA THR A 422 29.18 -32.40 -70.96
C THR A 422 28.00 -32.01 -70.04
N LYS A 423 27.60 -30.72 -70.05
CA LYS A 423 26.25 -30.10 -70.27
C LYS A 423 24.99 -30.83 -69.74
N GLU A 424 23.89 -30.21 -69.28
CA GLU A 424 23.37 -28.83 -69.33
C GLU A 424 22.15 -28.68 -68.39
N THR A 425 21.88 -27.42 -68.07
CA THR A 425 20.76 -26.72 -67.41
C THR A 425 19.32 -27.02 -67.87
N THR A 426 18.30 -26.80 -67.01
CA THR A 426 17.28 -25.71 -67.14
C THR A 426 16.15 -25.71 -66.08
N GLN A 427 15.54 -24.54 -65.87
CA GLN A 427 14.60 -24.13 -64.81
C GLN A 427 13.11 -24.04 -65.28
N LYS A 428 12.16 -24.27 -64.34
CA LYS A 428 10.83 -23.63 -64.04
C LYS A 428 9.95 -23.11 -65.22
N LYS A 429 8.61 -23.35 -65.32
CA LYS A 429 7.43 -22.95 -64.45
C LYS A 429 6.10 -23.29 -65.25
N PRO A 430 4.83 -23.01 -64.84
CA PRO A 430 3.93 -23.71 -63.87
C PRO A 430 2.44 -24.01 -64.33
N LYS A 431 1.62 -24.59 -63.42
CA LYS A 431 0.12 -24.70 -63.29
C LYS A 431 -0.61 -25.81 -64.09
N PRO A 432 -1.84 -26.30 -63.70
CA PRO A 432 -2.80 -25.83 -62.68
C PRO A 432 -3.42 -26.90 -61.73
N ILE A 433 -4.30 -26.40 -60.85
CA ILE A 433 -5.11 -27.06 -59.81
C ILE A 433 -6.18 -28.00 -60.39
N SER A 434 -6.43 -29.14 -59.73
CA SER A 434 -7.64 -29.94 -59.86
C SER A 434 -8.06 -30.53 -58.50
N ILE A 435 -9.37 -30.45 -58.20
CA ILE A 435 -10.03 -31.18 -57.10
C ILE A 435 -10.88 -32.28 -57.77
N PRO A 436 -10.89 -33.50 -57.22
CA PRO A 436 -12.18 -34.13 -56.99
C PRO A 436 -12.32 -34.78 -55.60
N LYS A 437 -13.56 -34.78 -55.13
CA LYS A 437 -14.09 -35.53 -53.97
C LYS A 437 -14.38 -36.99 -54.34
N SER A 438 -14.46 -37.81 -53.28
CA SER A 438 -15.10 -39.14 -53.17
C SER A 438 -14.44 -40.26 -53.98
N SER A 439 -14.29 -41.49 -53.51
CA SER A 439 -14.66 -42.24 -52.30
C SER A 439 -13.86 -43.55 -52.47
N SER A 440 -13.20 -44.11 -51.48
CA SER A 440 -13.77 -45.20 -50.69
C SER A 440 -12.64 -45.81 -49.87
N PHE A 441 -12.69 -45.72 -48.55
CA PHE A 441 -12.14 -46.77 -47.70
C PHE A 441 -13.02 -46.86 -46.46
N SER A 442 -13.60 -48.04 -46.33
CA SER A 442 -14.52 -48.46 -45.30
C SER A 442 -13.85 -48.38 -43.94
N ILE A 443 -14.45 -47.59 -43.06
CA ILE A 443 -14.24 -47.65 -41.62
C ILE A 443 -14.70 -49.02 -41.13
N ASN A 444 -13.90 -49.69 -40.30
CA ASN A 444 -14.39 -50.32 -39.08
C ASN A 444 -13.22 -50.85 -38.25
N VAL A 445 -12.87 -50.08 -37.23
CA VAL A 445 -12.53 -50.44 -35.84
C VAL A 445 -11.83 -49.18 -35.29
N GLY A 446 -12.55 -48.40 -34.49
CA GLY A 446 -12.01 -47.21 -33.81
C GLY A 446 -12.86 -45.95 -33.93
N VAL A 447 -13.86 -45.91 -34.82
CA VAL A 447 -14.71 -44.71 -35.00
C VAL A 447 -15.74 -44.54 -33.87
N GLU A 448 -16.24 -45.62 -33.28
CA GLU A 448 -17.11 -45.49 -32.09
C GLU A 448 -16.35 -45.03 -30.84
N GLU A 449 -15.09 -45.42 -30.67
CA GLU A 449 -14.26 -44.96 -29.55
C GLU A 449 -13.79 -43.52 -29.75
N THR A 450 -13.42 -43.14 -30.98
CA THR A 450 -13.04 -41.75 -31.30
C THR A 450 -14.23 -40.80 -31.30
N ILE A 451 -15.43 -41.22 -31.72
CA ILE A 451 -16.66 -40.42 -31.56
C ILE A 451 -17.03 -40.29 -30.08
N LYS A 452 -16.88 -41.33 -29.26
CA LYS A 452 -17.08 -41.24 -27.80
C LYS A 452 -16.03 -40.35 -27.12
N LEU A 453 -14.78 -40.35 -27.60
CA LEU A 453 -13.70 -39.49 -27.10
C LEU A 453 -13.92 -38.02 -27.50
N ASP A 454 -14.31 -37.74 -28.74
CA ASP A 454 -14.65 -36.39 -29.22
C ASP A 454 -15.93 -35.84 -28.57
N GLN A 455 -16.92 -36.70 -28.30
CA GLN A 455 -18.10 -36.33 -27.52
C GLN A 455 -17.73 -36.03 -26.06
N ARG A 456 -16.86 -36.84 -25.43
CA ARG A 456 -16.34 -36.59 -24.08
C ARG A 456 -15.48 -35.33 -23.98
N GLU A 457 -14.74 -34.97 -25.03
CA GLU A 457 -13.96 -33.74 -25.09
C GLU A 457 -14.85 -32.51 -25.35
N LYS A 458 -15.90 -32.64 -26.16
CA LYS A 458 -16.93 -31.59 -26.32
C LYS A 458 -17.75 -31.36 -25.04
N ASP A 459 -18.12 -32.43 -24.33
CA ASP A 459 -18.83 -32.37 -23.04
C ASP A 459 -17.96 -31.77 -21.93
N LYS A 460 -16.62 -31.87 -22.03
CA LYS A 460 -15.68 -31.18 -21.12
C LYS A 460 -15.49 -29.70 -21.44
N LEU A 461 -15.61 -29.29 -22.72
CA LEU A 461 -15.44 -27.90 -23.14
C LEU A 461 -16.72 -27.07 -22.99
N ASN A 462 -17.89 -27.69 -23.05
CA ASN A 462 -19.19 -27.09 -22.74
C ASN A 462 -20.06 -28.18 -22.08
N PRO A 463 -20.08 -28.29 -20.74
CA PRO A 463 -20.94 -29.25 -20.06
C PRO A 463 -22.41 -28.95 -20.44
N PRO A 464 -23.22 -29.97 -20.75
CA PRO A 464 -24.65 -29.74 -20.90
C PRO A 464 -25.18 -29.12 -19.61
N LEU A 465 -25.94 -28.02 -19.72
CA LEU A 465 -26.63 -27.41 -18.59
C LEU A 465 -27.63 -28.44 -18.05
N VAL A 466 -27.17 -29.30 -17.14
CA VAL A 466 -28.06 -30.14 -16.36
C VAL A 466 -28.95 -29.17 -15.58
N PRO A 467 -30.27 -29.16 -15.82
CA PRO A 467 -31.17 -28.31 -15.07
C PRO A 467 -31.10 -28.70 -13.59
N LEU A 468 -31.01 -27.70 -12.72
CA LEU A 468 -30.96 -27.92 -11.27
C LEU A 468 -32.21 -28.68 -10.81
N ASP A 469 -32.02 -29.91 -10.35
CA ASP A 469 -33.06 -30.67 -9.66
C ASP A 469 -33.38 -29.97 -8.32
N TRP A 470 -34.57 -29.38 -8.27
CA TRP A 470 -34.99 -28.51 -7.17
C TRP A 470 -35.29 -29.28 -5.89
N ASP A 471 -35.77 -30.52 -6.01
CA ASP A 471 -36.09 -31.35 -4.86
C ASP A 471 -34.81 -31.85 -4.20
N LEU A 472 -33.85 -32.32 -5.01
CA LEU A 472 -32.53 -32.73 -4.52
C LEU A 472 -31.74 -31.56 -3.90
N PHE A 473 -31.85 -30.35 -4.49
CA PHE A 473 -31.25 -29.14 -3.94
C PHE A 473 -31.78 -28.82 -2.54
N LYS A 474 -33.10 -28.84 -2.35
CA LYS A 474 -33.72 -28.55 -1.04
C LYS A 474 -33.31 -29.57 0.02
N THR A 475 -33.34 -30.87 -0.31
CA THR A 475 -32.96 -31.92 0.63
C THR A 475 -31.51 -31.79 1.07
N LYS A 476 -30.59 -31.47 0.16
CA LYS A 476 -29.17 -31.32 0.49
C LYS A 476 -28.87 -30.02 1.25
N LEU A 477 -29.61 -28.95 0.96
CA LEU A 477 -29.48 -27.71 1.73
C LEU A 477 -30.00 -27.89 3.17
N SER A 478 -31.09 -28.62 3.37
CA SER A 478 -31.59 -28.94 4.73
C SER A 478 -30.64 -29.86 5.48
N GLU A 479 -30.09 -30.90 4.83
CA GLU A 479 -29.06 -31.76 5.45
C GLU A 479 -27.83 -30.97 5.89
N TYR A 480 -27.38 -30.01 5.08
CA TYR A 480 -26.25 -29.13 5.43
C TYR A 480 -26.60 -28.17 6.57
N ALA A 481 -27.80 -27.59 6.56
CA ALA A 481 -28.27 -26.73 7.64
C ALA A 481 -28.31 -27.51 8.96
N ASP A 482 -28.87 -28.73 8.96
CA ASP A 482 -28.96 -29.58 10.15
C ASP A 482 -27.58 -30.00 10.68
N ALA A 483 -26.61 -30.29 9.78
CA ALA A 483 -25.24 -30.62 10.16
C ALA A 483 -24.48 -29.47 10.85
N ILE A 484 -24.92 -28.23 10.65
CA ILE A 484 -24.24 -27.01 11.13
C ILE A 484 -24.96 -26.37 12.32
N LYS A 485 -26.13 -26.90 12.71
CA LYS A 485 -26.97 -26.38 13.79
C LYS A 485 -26.20 -26.10 15.09
N ASP A 486 -25.27 -26.98 15.47
CA ASP A 486 -24.49 -26.86 16.72
C ASP A 486 -23.20 -26.04 16.56
N SER A 487 -22.67 -25.95 15.34
CA SER A 487 -21.38 -25.28 15.05
C SER A 487 -21.57 -23.80 14.71
N MET A 488 -22.60 -23.46 13.93
CA MET A 488 -22.89 -22.09 13.49
C MET A 488 -24.40 -21.80 13.51
N PRO A 489 -24.97 -21.41 14.67
CA PRO A 489 -26.41 -21.20 14.82
C PRO A 489 -26.95 -20.05 13.98
N ASN A 490 -26.14 -19.02 13.70
CA ASN A 490 -26.52 -17.89 12.84
C ASN A 490 -26.74 -18.31 11.39
N LEU A 491 -25.81 -19.09 10.82
CA LEU A 491 -25.92 -19.58 9.44
C LEU A 491 -27.09 -20.55 9.28
N PHE A 492 -27.34 -21.40 10.29
CA PHE A 492 -28.53 -22.25 10.35
C PHE A 492 -29.82 -21.43 10.31
N PHE A 493 -29.92 -20.37 11.12
CA PHE A 493 -31.07 -19.48 11.12
C PHE A 493 -31.24 -18.77 9.78
N ILE A 494 -30.16 -18.29 9.16
CA ILE A 494 -30.21 -17.65 7.84
C ILE A 494 -30.77 -18.63 6.79
N LEU A 495 -30.24 -19.84 6.71
CA LEU A 495 -30.66 -20.84 5.70
C LEU A 495 -32.11 -21.34 5.89
N THR A 496 -32.62 -21.36 7.12
CA THR A 496 -33.98 -21.82 7.44
C THR A 496 -35.03 -20.71 7.36
N SER A 497 -34.64 -19.46 7.67
CA SER A 497 -35.53 -18.29 7.69
C SER A 497 -35.63 -17.57 6.35
N SER A 498 -34.65 -17.74 5.45
CA SER A 498 -34.60 -17.02 4.18
C SER A 498 -35.50 -17.66 3.12
N ASP A 499 -36.23 -16.83 2.37
CA ASP A 499 -37.00 -17.29 1.21
C ASP A 499 -36.06 -17.59 0.03
N ILE A 500 -36.07 -18.85 -0.41
CA ILE A 500 -35.23 -19.36 -1.51
C ILE A 500 -36.09 -19.65 -2.73
N GLN A 501 -35.85 -18.93 -3.83
CA GLN A 501 -36.59 -19.05 -5.08
C GLN A 501 -35.70 -19.58 -6.22
N ASN A 502 -36.25 -20.50 -7.02
CA ASN A 502 -35.62 -20.97 -8.26
C ASN A 502 -36.05 -20.08 -9.43
N ASN A 503 -35.09 -19.51 -10.16
CA ASN A 503 -35.36 -18.66 -11.32
C ASN A 503 -35.33 -19.43 -12.65
N ASN A 504 -35.33 -20.77 -12.64
CA ASN A 504 -35.35 -21.66 -13.81
C ASN A 504 -34.11 -21.58 -14.75
N ASP A 505 -33.19 -20.64 -14.52
CA ASP A 505 -31.92 -20.47 -15.25
C ASP A 505 -30.69 -20.89 -14.42
N ASN A 506 -30.75 -22.04 -13.72
CA ASN A 506 -29.71 -22.51 -12.76
C ASN A 506 -29.24 -21.44 -11.75
N THR A 507 -30.11 -20.45 -11.49
CA THR A 507 -29.88 -19.35 -10.57
C THR A 507 -30.87 -19.44 -9.42
N VAL A 508 -30.35 -19.37 -8.20
CA VAL A 508 -31.16 -19.40 -6.98
C VAL A 508 -31.08 -18.05 -6.31
N THR A 509 -32.23 -17.44 -6.05
CA THR A 509 -32.31 -16.16 -5.34
C THR A 509 -32.62 -16.41 -3.88
N ILE A 510 -31.78 -15.89 -2.99
CA ILE A 510 -32.03 -15.90 -1.54
C ILE A 510 -32.34 -14.47 -1.10
N THR A 511 -33.45 -14.32 -0.38
CA THR A 511 -33.86 -13.03 0.18
C THR A 511 -33.45 -12.93 1.65
N PHE A 512 -32.63 -11.94 1.98
CA PHE A 512 -32.15 -11.67 3.34
C PHE A 512 -32.88 -10.47 3.96
N LEU A 513 -33.02 -10.44 5.28
CA LEU A 513 -33.69 -9.34 5.98
C LEU A 513 -32.78 -8.12 6.15
N ASN A 514 -31.48 -8.33 6.31
CA ASN A 514 -30.50 -7.27 6.60
C ASN A 514 -29.17 -7.52 5.86
N SER A 515 -28.40 -6.44 5.63
CA SER A 515 -27.08 -6.51 4.98
C SER A 515 -26.04 -7.31 5.76
N MET A 516 -26.22 -7.49 7.07
CA MET A 516 -25.35 -8.36 7.89
C MET A 516 -25.53 -9.84 7.55
N GLN A 517 -26.77 -10.30 7.31
CA GLN A 517 -27.04 -11.70 6.94
C GLN A 517 -26.47 -12.04 5.57
N GLU A 518 -26.51 -11.08 4.63
CA GLU A 518 -25.91 -11.23 3.30
C GLU A 518 -24.39 -11.45 3.39
N LYS A 519 -23.68 -10.64 4.20
CA LYS A 519 -22.23 -10.78 4.40
C LYS A 519 -21.84 -12.09 5.09
N GLU A 520 -22.63 -12.51 6.07
CA GLU A 520 -22.41 -13.77 6.78
C GLU A 520 -22.62 -14.97 5.82
N PHE A 521 -23.65 -14.93 4.97
CA PHE A 521 -23.85 -15.93 3.92
C PHE A 521 -22.75 -15.91 2.86
N GLU A 522 -22.29 -14.73 2.43
CA GLU A 522 -21.26 -14.58 1.39
C GLU A 522 -19.91 -15.20 1.80
N THR A 523 -19.60 -15.17 3.09
CA THR A 523 -18.40 -15.81 3.68
C THR A 523 -18.41 -17.33 3.48
N TYR A 524 -19.57 -17.99 3.63
CA TYR A 524 -19.72 -19.44 3.53
C TYR A 524 -20.28 -19.93 2.19
N LYS A 525 -20.66 -19.00 1.31
CA LYS A 525 -21.23 -19.26 -0.02
C LYS A 525 -20.40 -20.25 -0.85
N HIS A 526 -19.07 -20.14 -0.80
CA HIS A 526 -18.18 -21.01 -1.56
C HIS A 526 -18.25 -22.49 -1.13
N GLU A 527 -18.39 -22.75 0.17
CA GLU A 527 -18.50 -24.11 0.71
C GLU A 527 -19.86 -24.73 0.38
N ILE A 528 -20.94 -23.95 0.56
CA ILE A 528 -22.31 -24.37 0.21
C ILE A 528 -22.40 -24.72 -1.27
N VAL A 529 -21.88 -23.85 -2.15
CA VAL A 529 -21.84 -24.11 -3.60
C VAL A 529 -21.04 -25.38 -3.92
N ARG A 530 -19.90 -25.62 -3.24
CA ARG A 530 -19.08 -26.82 -3.47
C ARG A 530 -19.83 -28.10 -3.10
N ILE A 531 -20.55 -28.11 -1.99
CA ILE A 531 -21.32 -29.28 -1.51
C ILE A 531 -22.49 -29.56 -2.46
N ILE A 532 -23.21 -28.51 -2.86
CA ILE A 532 -24.34 -28.63 -3.78
C ILE A 532 -23.86 -29.09 -5.16
N ARG A 533 -22.77 -28.54 -5.71
CA ARG A 533 -22.19 -28.99 -6.99
C ARG A 533 -21.78 -30.46 -6.99
N LYS A 534 -21.20 -30.94 -5.87
CA LYS A 534 -20.88 -32.37 -5.71
C LYS A 534 -22.13 -33.25 -5.70
N ALA A 535 -23.23 -32.75 -5.16
CA ALA A 535 -24.47 -33.52 -5.00
C ALA A 535 -25.36 -33.49 -6.26
N THR A 536 -25.49 -32.34 -6.93
CA THR A 536 -26.42 -32.15 -8.06
C THR A 536 -25.76 -32.31 -9.43
N LEU A 537 -24.44 -32.54 -9.50
CA LEU A 537 -23.66 -32.65 -10.75
C LEU A 537 -23.80 -31.42 -11.68
N CYS A 538 -24.35 -30.30 -11.19
CA CYS A 538 -24.58 -29.09 -11.95
C CYS A 538 -23.36 -28.17 -11.82
N GLU A 539 -22.57 -28.01 -12.89
CA GLU A 539 -21.34 -27.20 -12.86
C GLU A 539 -21.60 -25.68 -12.90
N ALA A 540 -22.74 -25.25 -13.47
CA ALA A 540 -23.08 -23.85 -13.75
C ALA A 540 -24.16 -23.28 -12.82
N PHE A 541 -23.97 -23.38 -11.50
CA PHE A 541 -24.89 -22.90 -10.46
C PHE A 541 -24.44 -21.56 -9.85
N ILE A 542 -25.37 -20.60 -9.71
CA ILE A 542 -25.12 -19.23 -9.20
C ILE A 542 -26.19 -18.82 -8.17
N PHE A 543 -25.75 -18.34 -6.99
CA PHE A 543 -26.62 -17.65 -6.02
C PHE A 543 -26.70 -16.15 -6.31
N ARG A 544 -27.93 -15.61 -6.41
CA ARG A 544 -28.22 -14.18 -6.37
C ARG A 544 -28.79 -13.81 -5.01
N THR A 545 -28.31 -12.71 -4.44
CA THR A 545 -28.76 -12.20 -3.15
C THR A 545 -29.71 -11.02 -3.38
N LYS A 546 -30.78 -10.95 -2.58
CA LYS A 546 -31.67 -9.78 -2.51
C LYS A 546 -31.86 -9.41 -1.05
N ILE A 547 -31.77 -8.13 -0.72
CA ILE A 547 -32.12 -7.63 0.61
C ILE A 547 -33.59 -7.20 0.56
N PHE A 548 -34.38 -7.64 1.54
CA PHE A 548 -35.74 -7.19 1.77
C PHE A 548 -35.71 -5.72 2.20
N GLN A 549 -36.12 -4.81 1.33
CA GLN A 549 -36.35 -3.42 1.69
C GLN A 549 -37.78 -3.30 2.17
N ASP A 550 -37.97 -3.24 3.48
CA ASP A 550 -39.24 -2.79 4.03
C ASP A 550 -39.42 -1.34 3.60
N GLU A 551 -40.50 -1.02 2.87
CA GLU A 551 -40.98 0.35 2.74
C GLU A 551 -41.37 0.79 4.16
N THR A 552 -40.43 1.40 4.87
CA THR A 552 -40.71 2.05 6.14
C THR A 552 -41.75 3.13 5.85
N LYS A 553 -43.03 2.81 6.11
CA LYS A 553 -44.08 3.83 6.21
C LYS A 553 -43.57 4.84 7.24
N GLU A 554 -43.19 6.03 6.78
CA GLU A 554 -42.75 7.12 7.63
C GLU A 554 -43.76 7.28 8.76
N LYS A 555 -43.37 6.90 9.98
CA LYS A 555 -44.18 7.20 11.15
C LYS A 555 -44.05 8.71 11.38
N LEU A 556 -45.11 9.45 11.08
CA LEU A 556 -45.18 10.89 11.29
C LEU A 556 -45.11 11.17 12.80
N TYR A 557 -43.98 11.70 13.28
CA TYR A 557 -43.78 11.96 14.71
C TYR A 557 -44.21 13.38 15.10
N ARG A 558 -44.02 14.39 14.22
CA ARG A 558 -44.28 15.79 14.58
C ARG A 558 -45.76 16.17 14.46
N PRO A 559 -46.32 16.97 15.38
CA PRO A 559 -47.71 17.43 15.31
C PRO A 559 -48.06 18.13 13.98
N LEU A 560 -47.14 18.94 13.46
CA LEU A 560 -47.27 19.61 12.16
C LEU A 560 -47.37 18.64 10.98
N GLU A 561 -46.59 17.55 11.01
CA GLU A 561 -46.59 16.53 9.96
C GLU A 561 -47.87 15.70 10.01
N LYS A 562 -48.34 15.34 11.22
CA LYS A 562 -49.63 14.68 11.41
C LYS A 562 -50.80 15.55 10.93
N PHE A 563 -50.78 16.85 11.24
CA PHE A 563 -51.81 17.77 10.78
C PHE A 563 -51.85 17.89 9.26
N LYS A 564 -50.68 18.02 8.61
CA LYS A 564 -50.60 18.07 7.13
C LYS A 564 -51.14 16.80 6.49
N PHE A 565 -50.75 15.63 7.00
CA PHE A 565 -51.26 14.35 6.50
C PHE A 565 -52.78 14.19 6.69
N LEU A 566 -53.34 14.65 7.82
CA LEU A 566 -54.78 14.64 8.06
C LEU A 566 -55.52 15.67 7.19
N ALA A 567 -54.92 16.83 6.96
CA ALA A 567 -55.46 17.87 6.10
C ALA A 567 -55.50 17.45 4.62
N GLU A 568 -54.52 16.67 4.15
CA GLU A 568 -54.54 16.08 2.80
C GLU A 568 -55.67 15.06 2.63
N LYS A 569 -56.00 14.30 3.68
CA LYS A 569 -57.12 13.35 3.65
C LYS A 569 -58.49 14.01 3.84
N ASN A 570 -58.56 15.12 4.56
CA ASN A 570 -59.80 15.85 4.76
C ASN A 570 -59.60 17.38 4.67
N PRO A 571 -59.90 17.99 3.51
CA PRO A 571 -59.64 19.41 3.26
C PRO A 571 -60.47 20.37 4.13
N ALA A 572 -61.53 19.89 4.79
CA ALA A 572 -62.33 20.69 5.73
C ALA A 572 -61.51 21.13 6.97
N LEU A 573 -60.45 20.41 7.34
CA LEU A 573 -59.57 20.76 8.47
C LEU A 573 -58.77 22.05 8.21
N MET A 574 -58.45 22.35 6.94
CA MET A 574 -57.77 23.60 6.55
C MET A 574 -58.72 24.79 6.58
N GLN A 575 -60.01 24.57 6.32
CA GLN A 575 -61.04 25.60 6.45
C GLN A 575 -61.31 25.91 7.92
N LEU A 576 -61.46 24.89 8.76
CA LEU A 576 -61.60 25.04 10.21
C LEU A 576 -60.42 25.77 10.86
N LYS A 577 -59.18 25.45 10.45
CA LYS A 577 -57.99 26.17 10.95
C LYS A 577 -58.04 27.67 10.61
N LYS A 578 -58.51 28.02 9.40
CA LYS A 578 -58.61 29.42 8.96
C LYS A 578 -59.79 30.17 9.57
N GLU A 579 -60.91 29.49 9.85
CA GLU A 579 -62.09 30.12 10.44
C GLU A 579 -61.93 30.38 11.95
N PHE A 580 -61.18 29.54 12.65
CA PHE A 580 -60.99 29.62 14.11
C PHE A 580 -59.60 30.09 14.56
N ASP A 581 -58.70 30.43 13.62
CA ASP A 581 -57.38 31.03 13.85
C ASP A 581 -56.49 30.26 14.85
N PHE A 582 -56.41 28.92 14.70
CA PHE A 582 -55.60 28.07 15.58
C PHE A 582 -54.14 27.99 15.13
N ASP A 583 -53.20 28.27 16.05
CA ASP A 583 -51.78 27.96 15.91
C ASP A 583 -51.47 26.52 16.34
N ILE A 584 -50.54 25.88 15.63
CA ILE A 584 -50.10 24.51 15.95
C ILE A 584 -48.80 24.63 16.72
N ASP A 585 -48.79 24.21 17.99
CA ASP A 585 -47.58 24.21 18.84
C ASP A 585 -46.42 23.47 18.16
N TYR A 586 -45.23 24.07 18.23
CA TYR A 586 -44.00 23.64 17.55
C TYR A 586 -43.39 22.34 18.10
#